data_AF-A0A7Y4ZKC0-F1
#
_entry.id   AF-A0A7Y4ZKC0-F1
#
_cell.length_a   1.000
_cell.length_b   1.000
_cell.length_c   1.000
_cell.angle_alpha   90.00
_cell.angle_beta   90.00
_cell.angle_gamma   90.00
#
_symmetry.space_group_name_H-M   'P 1'
#
loop_
_entity.id
_entity.type
_entity.pdbx_description
1 polymer ?
#
loop_
_entity_poly.entity_id
_entity_poly.type
_entity_poly.pdbx_seq_one_letter_code
_entity_poly.pdbx_strand_id
1 'polypeptide(L)'
;MTREEFDEVLKAFQIKSDGDGLFVAPKESTVTLHAAHGGGGMSVTRVEAIRISGGLLFARTTKKETFAIGIASVYALGIDGGNAESARKPAGFG
;
A
#
# COMPACT_ATOMS: atom_id res chain seq x y z
N MET A 1 -1.26 -6.96 -10.72
CA MET A 1 -1.09 -5.61 -11.31
C MET A 1 0.29 -5.53 -11.95
N THR A 2 0.47 -4.74 -13.00
CA THR A 2 1.76 -4.47 -13.67
C THR A 2 2.56 -3.41 -12.92
N ARG A 3 3.83 -3.25 -13.29
CA ARG A 3 4.72 -2.27 -12.66
C ARG A 3 4.33 -0.83 -13.01
N GLU A 4 3.83 -0.61 -14.21
CA GLU A 4 3.39 0.70 -14.69
C GLU A 4 2.13 1.16 -13.94
N GLU A 5 1.13 0.29 -13.83
CA GLU A 5 -0.09 0.55 -13.04
C GLU A 5 0.25 0.82 -11.56
N PHE A 6 1.21 0.08 -10.99
CA PHE A 6 1.66 0.32 -9.63
C PHE A 6 2.26 1.72 -9.45
N ASP A 7 3.12 2.14 -10.38
CA ASP A 7 3.76 3.46 -10.33
C ASP A 7 2.74 4.60 -10.47
N GLU A 8 1.72 4.44 -11.32
CA GLU A 8 0.60 5.38 -11.41
C GLU A 8 -0.19 5.49 -10.10
N VAL A 9 -0.47 4.35 -9.45
CA VAL A 9 -1.16 4.33 -8.15
C VAL A 9 -0.34 5.03 -7.07
N LEU A 10 0.98 4.82 -7.03
CA LEU A 10 1.86 5.52 -6.08
C LEU A 10 1.86 7.03 -6.31
N LYS A 11 1.89 7.46 -7.58
CA LYS A 11 1.78 8.88 -7.94
C LYS A 11 0.43 9.46 -7.50
N ALA A 12 -0.67 8.73 -7.70
CA ALA A 12 -2.00 9.14 -7.24
C ALA A 12 -2.06 9.31 -5.71
N PHE A 13 -1.36 8.46 -4.96
CA PHE A 13 -1.24 8.54 -3.50
C PHE A 13 -0.16 9.51 -3.01
N GLN A 14 0.48 10.26 -3.92
CA GLN A 14 1.57 11.19 -3.61
C GLN A 14 2.73 10.55 -2.83
N ILE A 15 2.93 9.23 -3.00
CA ILE A 15 3.99 8.47 -2.37
C ILE A 15 5.27 8.73 -3.16
N LYS A 16 6.24 9.39 -2.53
CA LYS A 16 7.52 9.71 -3.16
C LYS A 16 8.50 8.57 -2.98
N SER A 17 9.33 8.33 -4.00
CA SER A 17 10.54 7.54 -3.86
C SER A 17 11.59 8.35 -3.11
N ASP A 18 12.08 7.78 -2.01
CA ASP A 18 13.41 8.10 -1.50
C ASP A 18 14.40 7.45 -2.47
N GLY A 19 15.37 8.19 -2.99
CA GLY A 19 16.13 7.90 -4.22
C GLY A 19 16.81 6.52 -4.37
N ASP A 20 16.73 5.64 -3.38
CA ASP A 20 17.14 4.22 -3.39
C ASP A 20 16.06 3.27 -3.96
N GLY A 21 14.94 3.80 -4.48
CA GLY A 21 13.81 3.00 -4.95
C GLY A 21 12.91 2.48 -3.81
N LEU A 22 12.98 3.15 -2.66
CA LEU A 22 12.12 2.93 -1.51
C LEU A 22 10.99 3.98 -1.55
N PHE A 23 9.76 3.51 -1.71
CA PHE A 23 8.57 4.34 -1.65
C PHE A 23 8.08 4.43 -0.21
N VAL A 24 8.07 5.63 0.36
CA VAL A 24 7.70 5.84 1.76
C VAL A 24 6.35 6.54 1.82
N ALA A 25 5.42 5.96 2.57
CA ALA A 25 4.11 6.56 2.78
C ALA A 25 4.26 7.96 3.41
N PRO A 26 3.41 8.95 3.05
CA PRO A 26 3.43 10.27 3.66
C PRO A 26 3.33 10.21 5.19
N LYS A 27 3.84 11.24 5.88
CA LYS A 27 3.73 11.32 7.35
C LYS A 27 2.25 11.23 7.75
N GLU A 28 1.97 10.36 8.72
CA GLU A 28 0.62 10.03 9.22
C GLU A 28 -0.27 9.23 8.26
N SER A 29 0.28 8.79 7.13
CA SER A 29 -0.38 7.85 6.21
C SER A 29 0.17 6.44 6.37
N THR A 30 -0.67 5.45 6.08
CA THR A 30 -0.28 4.06 5.95
C THR A 30 -0.91 3.46 4.70
N VAL A 31 -0.20 2.55 4.05
CA VAL A 31 -0.71 1.85 2.87
C VAL A 31 -1.25 0.49 3.28
N THR A 32 -2.33 0.06 2.64
CA THR A 32 -2.85 -1.30 2.71
C THR A 32 -2.72 -1.94 1.32
N LEU A 33 -2.08 -3.10 1.27
CA LEU A 33 -1.90 -3.88 0.05
C LEU A 33 -2.85 -5.07 0.07
N HIS A 34 -3.60 -5.27 -1.01
CA HIS A 34 -4.41 -6.46 -1.21
C HIS A 34 -3.81 -7.31 -2.31
N ALA A 35 -3.47 -8.55 -1.96
CA ALA A 35 -2.91 -9.52 -2.89
C ALA A 35 -3.74 -10.81 -2.89
N ALA A 36 -3.85 -11.44 -4.06
CA ALA A 36 -4.48 -12.73 -4.22
C ALA A 36 -3.64 -13.63 -5.12
N HIS A 37 -3.55 -14.91 -4.77
CA HIS A 37 -2.86 -15.91 -5.58
C HIS A 37 -3.49 -17.29 -5.36
N GLY A 38 -3.84 -18.00 -6.43
CA GLY A 38 -4.36 -19.37 -6.36
C GLY A 38 -5.63 -19.55 -5.51
N GLY A 39 -6.50 -18.54 -5.44
CA GLY A 39 -7.73 -18.56 -4.62
C GLY A 39 -7.54 -18.15 -3.16
N GLY A 40 -6.30 -17.94 -2.70
CA GLY A 40 -6.00 -17.33 -1.40
C GLY A 40 -5.85 -15.82 -1.50
N GLY A 41 -6.45 -15.08 -0.57
CA GLY A 41 -6.33 -13.62 -0.43
C GLY A 41 -5.56 -13.23 0.83
N MET A 42 -4.70 -12.23 0.73
CA MET A 42 -3.95 -11.65 1.84
C MET A 42 -4.02 -10.12 1.77
N SER A 43 -4.24 -9.49 2.93
CA SER A 43 -4.20 -8.03 3.06
C SER A 43 -3.09 -7.64 4.03
N VAL A 44 -2.11 -6.85 3.57
CA VAL A 44 -1.05 -6.30 4.41
C VAL A 44 -1.42 -4.86 4.75
N THR A 45 -1.75 -4.63 6.02
CA THR A 45 -2.14 -3.30 6.52
C THR A 45 -0.95 -2.57 7.14
N ARG A 46 -1.10 -1.25 7.32
CA ARG A 46 -0.14 -0.39 8.03
C ARG A 46 1.26 -0.42 7.42
N VAL A 47 1.35 -0.42 6.09
CA VAL A 47 2.62 -0.39 5.36
C VAL A 47 3.16 1.04 5.37
N GLU A 48 4.38 1.20 5.89
CA GLU A 48 5.09 2.48 5.97
C GLU A 48 6.06 2.67 4.79
N ALA A 49 6.60 1.58 4.25
CA ALA A 49 7.57 1.62 3.16
C ALA A 49 7.40 0.44 2.21
N ILE A 50 7.59 0.69 0.93
CA ILE A 50 7.48 -0.29 -0.14
C ILE A 50 8.74 -0.22 -1.00
N ARG A 51 9.37 -1.37 -1.26
CA ARG A 51 10.48 -1.49 -2.21
C ARG A 51 10.09 -2.46 -3.31
N ILE A 52 10.40 -2.12 -4.55
CA ILE A 52 10.17 -3.02 -5.70
C ILE A 52 11.53 -3.49 -6.21
N SER A 53 11.70 -4.80 -6.35
CA SER A 53 12.88 -5.39 -6.94
C SER A 53 12.47 -6.54 -7.86
N GLY A 54 12.78 -6.42 -9.15
CA GLY A 54 12.30 -7.36 -10.17
C GLY A 54 10.76 -7.45 -10.19
N GLY A 55 10.24 -8.67 -10.00
CA GLY A 55 8.81 -8.97 -9.91
C GLY A 55 8.26 -9.04 -8.48
N LEU A 56 9.06 -8.70 -7.47
CA LEU A 56 8.68 -8.72 -6.06
C LEU A 56 8.50 -7.32 -5.48
N LEU A 57 7.51 -7.22 -4.61
CA LEU A 57 7.20 -6.07 -3.78
C LEU A 57 7.51 -6.44 -2.33
N PHE A 58 8.36 -5.64 -1.69
CA PHE A 58 8.69 -5.74 -0.28
C PHE A 58 7.97 -4.65 0.49
N ALA A 59 6.97 -5.04 1.27
CA ALA A 59 6.17 -4.13 2.08
C ALA A 59 6.62 -4.21 3.54
N ARG A 60 7.09 -3.08 4.08
CA ARG A 60 7.45 -2.94 5.49
C ARG A 60 6.31 -2.30 6.26
N THR A 61 5.85 -2.96 7.33
CA THR A 61 4.80 -2.43 8.20
C THR A 61 5.36 -1.56 9.32
N THR A 62 4.48 -0.79 9.97
CA THR A 62 4.81 -0.02 11.19
C THR A 62 5.36 -0.86 12.35
N LYS A 63 5.09 -2.17 12.35
CA LYS A 63 5.65 -3.15 13.30
C LYS A 63 7.04 -3.67 12.90
N LYS A 64 7.63 -3.12 11.84
CA LYS A 64 8.91 -3.54 11.25
C LYS A 64 8.90 -4.96 10.67
N GLU A 65 7.72 -5.54 10.43
CA GLU A 65 7.55 -6.78 9.66
C GLU A 65 7.73 -6.48 8.17
N THR A 66 8.34 -7.41 7.42
CA THR A 66 8.53 -7.26 5.98
C THR A 66 7.85 -8.41 5.24
N PHE A 67 6.94 -8.07 4.33
CA PHE A 67 6.23 -9.02 3.48
C PHE A 67 6.80 -8.95 2.06
N ALA A 68 7.15 -10.10 1.49
CA ALA A 68 7.54 -10.22 0.08
C ALA A 68 6.36 -10.78 -0.72
N ILE A 69 5.88 -10.02 -1.71
CA ILE A 69 4.67 -10.32 -2.47
C ILE A 69 4.98 -10.19 -3.96
N GLY A 70 4.49 -11.12 -4.79
CA GLY A 70 4.56 -10.95 -6.23
C GLY A 70 3.71 -9.75 -6.66
N ILE A 71 4.29 -8.79 -7.40
CA ILE A 71 3.55 -7.61 -7.87
C ILE A 71 2.33 -8.00 -8.73
N ALA A 72 2.46 -9.09 -9.48
CA ALA A 72 1.39 -9.67 -10.28
C ALA A 72 0.18 -10.09 -9.43
N SER A 73 0.40 -10.50 -8.18
CA SER A 73 -0.65 -10.92 -7.24
C SER A 73 -1.33 -9.76 -6.53
N VAL A 74 -0.72 -8.57 -6.51
CA VAL A 74 -1.36 -7.37 -5.97
C VAL A 74 -2.44 -6.91 -6.92
N TYR A 75 -3.67 -6.78 -6.43
CA TYR A 75 -4.82 -6.35 -7.25
C TYR A 75 -5.41 -5.03 -6.77
N ALA A 76 -5.14 -4.60 -5.53
CA ALA A 76 -5.59 -3.32 -5.02
C ALA A 76 -4.63 -2.76 -3.97
N LEU A 77 -4.64 -1.43 -3.86
CA LEU A 77 -3.94 -0.68 -2.83
C LEU A 77 -4.89 0.37 -2.24
N GLY A 78 -4.81 0.58 -0.94
CA GLY A 78 -5.44 1.70 -0.26
C GLY A 78 -4.41 2.50 0.50
N ILE A 79 -4.62 3.80 0.63
CA ILE A 79 -3.87 4.67 1.55
C ILE A 79 -4.84 5.18 2.61
N ASP A 80 -4.44 5.08 3.87
CA ASP A 80 -5.20 5.52 5.03
C ASP A 80 -4.38 6.57 5.78
N GLY A 81 -4.93 7.76 5.98
CA GLY A 81 -4.22 8.90 6.57
C GLY A 81 -3.62 9.83 5.52
N GLY A 82 -3.69 11.14 5.77
CA GLY A 82 -3.48 12.21 4.79
C GLY A 82 -4.80 12.91 4.46
N ASN A 83 -5.19 13.86 5.31
CA ASN A 83 -6.41 14.68 5.22
C ASN A 83 -7.73 13.91 5.00
N ALA A 84 -8.14 13.16 6.02
CA ALA A 84 -9.55 12.97 6.31
C ALA A 84 -9.97 13.97 7.41
N GLU A 85 -9.96 15.27 7.08
CA GLU A 85 -10.97 16.13 7.70
C GLU A 85 -12.33 15.58 7.29
N SER A 86 -13.08 15.09 8.27
CA SER A 86 -14.47 14.67 8.17
C SER A 86 -14.78 13.46 7.27
N ALA A 87 -14.85 12.28 7.89
CA ALA A 87 -16.12 11.54 7.96
C ALA A 87 -15.94 10.22 8.74
N ARG A 88 -15.75 10.32 10.06
CA ARG A 88 -16.39 9.31 10.92
C ARG A 88 -17.89 9.55 10.76
N LYS A 89 -18.53 8.89 9.79
CA LYS A 89 -19.99 8.74 9.84
C LYS A 89 -20.26 7.85 11.06
N PRO A 90 -20.89 8.33 12.14
CA PRO A 90 -21.40 7.39 13.14
C PRO A 90 -22.39 6.49 12.42
N ALA A 91 -22.13 5.19 12.44
CA ALA A 91 -23.11 4.20 12.03
C ALA A 91 -24.26 4.26 13.03
N GLY A 92 -25.32 4.96 12.67
CA GLY A 92 -26.59 4.99 13.37
C GLY A 92 -27.71 4.97 12.33
N PHE A 93 -28.61 4.00 12.44
CA PHE A 93 -29.86 3.98 11.70
C PHE A 93 -30.69 5.19 12.17
N GLY A 94 -30.92 6.12 11.25
CA GLY A 94 -31.97 7.13 11.29
C GLY A 94 -32.69 7.11 9.97
#